data_AF-A0A399SMS4-F1
#
_entry.id   AF-A0A399SMS4-F1
#
_cell.length_a   1.000
_cell.length_b   1.000
_cell.length_c   1.000
_cell.angle_alpha   90.00
_cell.angle_beta   90.00
_cell.angle_gamma   90.00
#
_symmetry.space_group_name_H-M   'P 1'
#
loop_
_entity.id
_entity.type
_entity.pdbx_description
1 polymer ?
#
loop_
_entity_poly.entity_id
_entity_poly.type
_entity_poly.pdbx_seq_one_letter_code
_entity_poly.pdbx_strand_id
1 'polypeptide(L)'
;EAAASLIQQARNAGAHALILRDITLDGAAMMAFTRALASEGLKPRILQSHARASLDATRNADDLLRDALGPKKLKELRRQRNRLSEHGEVIFTIATTPSEIKRDLGIFLALEASGWKARRGTALAQHEGDAAFVRRAVYDAAARGNCEIVTLHAGETPVASAIVLRHLDR
;
A
#
# COMPACT_ATOMS: atom_id res chain seq x y z
N GLU A 1 19.85 3.05 -15.40
CA GLU A 1 20.49 1.72 -15.47
C GLU A 1 19.49 0.57 -15.35
N ALA A 2 18.76 0.41 -14.23
CA ALA A 2 17.81 -0.70 -14.06
C ALA A 2 16.74 -0.86 -15.16
N ALA A 3 16.08 0.23 -15.57
CA ALA A 3 15.05 0.18 -16.61
C ALA A 3 15.59 -0.29 -17.98
N ALA A 4 16.79 0.19 -18.37
CA ALA A 4 17.44 -0.24 -19.60
C ALA A 4 17.84 -1.71 -19.55
N SER A 5 18.39 -2.16 -18.40
CA SER A 5 18.71 -3.58 -18.18
C SER A 5 17.48 -4.48 -18.31
N LEU A 6 16.34 -4.06 -17.73
CA LEU A 6 15.08 -4.81 -17.81
C LEU A 6 14.55 -4.89 -19.25
N ILE A 7 14.60 -3.79 -20.01
CA ILE A 7 14.26 -3.78 -21.44
C ILE A 7 15.17 -4.75 -22.21
N GLN A 8 16.49 -4.70 -21.96
CA GLN A 8 17.45 -5.56 -22.66
C GLN A 8 17.24 -7.04 -22.33
N GLN A 9 16.99 -7.37 -21.06
CA GLN A 9 16.68 -8.74 -20.65
C GLN A 9 15.40 -9.25 -21.31
N ALA A 10 14.35 -8.42 -21.38
CA ALA A 10 13.11 -8.78 -22.07
C ALA A 10 13.36 -9.10 -23.55
N ARG A 11 14.18 -8.29 -24.25
CA ARG A 11 14.57 -8.55 -25.63
C ARG A 11 15.38 -9.83 -25.80
N ASN A 12 16.35 -10.06 -24.93
CA ASN A 12 17.17 -11.28 -24.93
C ASN A 12 16.30 -12.53 -24.70
N ALA A 13 15.19 -12.39 -23.98
CA ALA A 13 14.18 -13.43 -23.80
C ALA A 13 13.18 -13.57 -24.99
N GLY A 14 13.38 -12.82 -26.07
CA GLY A 14 12.50 -12.84 -27.26
C GLY A 14 11.21 -12.03 -27.11
N ALA A 15 11.07 -11.21 -26.06
CA ALA A 15 9.90 -10.36 -25.89
C ALA A 15 9.91 -9.19 -26.87
N HIS A 16 8.78 -8.99 -27.53
CA HIS A 16 8.56 -7.88 -28.47
C HIS A 16 7.83 -6.69 -27.82
N ALA A 17 7.30 -6.88 -26.62
CA ALA A 17 6.64 -5.85 -25.83
C ALA A 17 6.82 -6.14 -24.34
N LEU A 18 6.90 -5.07 -23.55
CA LEU A 18 6.87 -5.12 -22.09
C LEU A 18 5.63 -4.37 -21.61
N ILE A 19 4.72 -5.06 -20.92
CA ILE A 19 3.51 -4.45 -20.36
C ILE A 19 3.77 -4.18 -18.88
N LEU A 20 3.82 -2.90 -18.54
CA LEU A 20 3.90 -2.45 -17.16
C LEU A 20 2.50 -2.01 -16.70
N ARG A 21 2.02 -2.62 -15.62
CA ARG A 21 0.71 -2.31 -15.02
C ARG A 21 0.90 -1.48 -13.76
N ASP A 22 -0.12 -0.70 -13.42
CA ASP A 22 -0.19 0.06 -12.17
C ASP A 22 1.02 1.00 -11.91
N ILE A 23 1.58 1.58 -12.97
CA ILE A 23 2.66 2.58 -12.86
C ILE A 23 2.09 3.99 -12.85
N THR A 24 2.59 4.82 -11.93
CA THR A 24 2.38 6.28 -11.92
C THR A 24 2.98 6.92 -13.17
N LEU A 25 2.15 7.56 -14.00
CA LEU A 25 2.57 8.11 -15.30
C LEU A 25 3.58 9.27 -15.18
N ASP A 26 3.55 9.99 -14.06
CA ASP A 26 4.42 11.11 -13.69
C ASP A 26 5.50 10.72 -12.66
N GLY A 27 5.60 9.43 -12.33
CA GLY A 27 6.56 8.94 -11.33
C GLY A 27 7.93 8.55 -11.88
N ALA A 28 8.88 8.39 -10.96
CA ALA A 28 10.28 8.08 -11.28
C ALA A 28 10.47 6.82 -12.14
N ALA A 29 9.63 5.80 -11.94
CA ALA A 29 9.67 4.58 -12.75
C ALA A 29 9.33 4.87 -14.22
N MET A 30 8.23 5.57 -14.49
CA MET A 30 7.83 5.93 -15.86
C MET A 30 8.87 6.83 -16.53
N MET A 31 9.43 7.80 -15.79
CA MET A 31 10.53 8.63 -16.27
C MET A 31 11.78 7.80 -16.63
N ALA A 32 12.13 6.82 -15.81
CA ALA A 32 13.29 5.95 -16.07
C ALA A 32 13.10 5.10 -17.33
N PHE A 33 11.92 4.51 -17.52
CA PHE A 33 11.59 3.78 -18.76
C PHE A 33 11.56 4.69 -19.98
N THR A 34 10.98 5.89 -19.85
CA THR A 34 10.92 6.88 -20.94
C THR A 34 12.33 7.29 -21.39
N ARG A 35 13.23 7.58 -20.45
CA ARG A 35 14.64 7.89 -20.76
C ARG A 35 15.37 6.74 -21.42
N ALA A 36 15.17 5.51 -20.92
CA ALA A 36 15.81 4.32 -21.49
C ALA A 36 15.32 3.97 -22.89
N LEU A 37 14.04 4.24 -23.21
CA LEU A 37 13.49 4.06 -24.55
C LEU A 37 13.94 5.16 -25.51
N ALA A 38 14.04 6.41 -25.02
CA ALA A 38 14.44 7.56 -25.82
C ALA A 38 15.86 7.43 -26.39
N SER A 39 16.80 6.79 -25.68
CA SER A 39 18.15 6.52 -26.21
C SER A 39 18.17 5.63 -27.46
N GLU A 40 17.05 4.98 -27.77
CA GLU A 40 16.88 4.12 -28.94
C GLU A 40 15.78 4.61 -29.89
N GLY A 41 15.32 5.86 -29.72
CA GLY A 41 14.26 6.44 -30.55
C GLY A 41 12.87 5.82 -30.31
N LEU A 42 12.69 5.08 -29.22
CA LEU A 42 11.42 4.48 -28.84
C LEU A 42 10.67 5.36 -27.83
N LYS A 43 9.35 5.16 -27.77
CA LYS A 43 8.48 5.82 -26.77
C LYS A 43 7.51 4.81 -26.15
N PRO A 44 7.24 4.91 -24.85
CA PRO A 44 6.23 4.07 -24.22
C PRO A 44 4.83 4.42 -24.75
N ARG A 45 3.97 3.42 -24.86
CA ARG A 45 2.55 3.60 -25.23
C ARG A 45 1.67 3.40 -24.01
N ILE A 46 0.86 4.41 -23.69
CA ILE A 46 -0.16 4.30 -22.65
C ILE A 46 -1.32 3.49 -23.21
N LEU A 47 -1.63 2.37 -22.58
CA LEU A 47 -2.75 1.51 -22.96
C LEU A 47 -4.04 1.89 -22.23
N GLN A 48 -3.92 2.16 -20.93
CA GLN A 48 -5.03 2.57 -20.06
C GLN A 48 -4.52 3.51 -18.97
N SER A 49 -5.32 4.52 -18.64
CA SER A 49 -5.08 5.43 -17.51
C SER A 49 -6.33 5.53 -16.65
N HIS A 50 -6.16 5.56 -15.34
CA HIS A 50 -7.24 5.83 -14.40
C HIS A 50 -6.68 6.61 -13.20
N ALA A 51 -7.53 7.41 -12.56
CA ALA A 51 -7.20 7.99 -11.27
C ALA A 51 -7.47 6.95 -10.17
N ARG A 52 -6.51 6.75 -9.26
CA ARG A 52 -6.76 5.95 -8.06
C ARG A 52 -7.55 6.77 -7.06
N ALA A 53 -8.48 6.11 -6.37
CA ALA A 53 -9.16 6.73 -5.24
C ALA A 53 -8.14 7.02 -4.12
N SER A 54 -8.19 8.24 -3.59
CA SER A 54 -7.43 8.68 -2.43
C SER A 54 -8.38 9.23 -1.37
N LEU A 55 -8.06 8.98 -0.10
CA LEU A 55 -8.76 9.61 1.01
C LEU A 55 -8.21 11.03 1.20
N ASP A 56 -9.07 12.03 1.07
CA ASP A 56 -8.72 13.41 1.42
C ASP A 56 -8.72 13.59 2.94
N ALA A 57 -7.56 13.36 3.55
CA ALA A 57 -7.34 13.49 4.99
C ALA A 57 -7.09 14.95 5.44
N THR A 58 -7.44 15.95 4.63
CA THR A 58 -7.40 17.38 5.03
C THR A 58 -8.73 17.88 5.58
N ARG A 59 -9.82 17.15 5.30
CA ARG A 59 -11.17 17.50 5.74
C ARG A 59 -11.43 17.06 7.17
N ASN A 60 -12.46 17.65 7.79
CA ASN A 60 -12.99 17.13 9.05
C ASN A 60 -13.44 15.68 8.85
N ALA A 61 -12.99 14.78 9.73
CA ALA A 61 -13.23 13.34 9.61
C ALA A 61 -14.73 12.99 9.68
N ASP A 62 -15.50 13.64 10.56
CA ASP A 62 -16.92 13.33 10.72
C ASP A 62 -17.74 13.76 9.51
N ASP A 63 -17.41 14.92 8.92
CA ASP A 63 -18.06 15.40 7.70
C ASP A 63 -17.71 14.52 6.52
N LEU A 64 -16.43 14.17 6.36
CA LEU A 64 -15.99 13.25 5.31
C LEU A 64 -16.69 11.90 5.42
N LEU A 65 -16.81 11.35 6.64
CA LEU A 65 -17.48 10.07 6.85
C LEU A 65 -19.00 10.17 6.60
N ARG A 66 -19.66 11.28 6.96
CA ARG A 66 -21.09 11.49 6.68
C ARG A 66 -21.36 11.59 5.18
N ASP A 67 -20.52 12.32 4.45
CA ASP A 67 -20.65 12.49 3.00
C ASP A 67 -20.37 11.18 2.25
N ALA A 68 -19.31 10.47 2.65
CA ALA A 68 -18.90 9.23 1.99
C ALA A 68 -19.73 8.01 2.41
N LEU A 69 -20.24 7.99 3.65
CA LEU A 69 -20.95 6.85 4.23
C LEU A 69 -22.33 7.29 4.75
N GLY A 70 -23.39 6.77 4.12
CA GLY A 70 -24.75 7.03 4.58
C GLY A 70 -25.02 6.54 6.02
N PRO A 71 -26.07 7.06 6.68
CA PRO A 71 -26.35 6.83 8.10
C PRO A 71 -26.51 5.34 8.47
N LYS A 72 -27.02 4.52 7.53
CA LYS A 72 -27.13 3.06 7.71
C LYS A 72 -25.76 2.40 7.89
N LYS A 73 -24.75 2.79 7.10
CA LYS A 73 -23.41 2.21 7.16
C LYS A 73 -22.69 2.65 8.44
N LEU A 74 -22.83 3.91 8.84
CA LEU A 74 -22.28 4.42 10.09
C LEU A 74 -22.89 3.72 11.32
N LYS A 75 -24.21 3.49 11.33
CA LYS A 75 -24.88 2.72 12.39
C LYS A 75 -24.33 1.29 12.48
N GLU A 76 -24.14 0.63 11.34
CA GLU A 76 -23.59 -0.72 11.30
C GLU A 76 -22.13 -0.76 11.79
N LEU A 77 -21.28 0.18 11.40
CA LEU A 77 -19.90 0.27 11.89
C LEU A 77 -19.84 0.46 13.42
N ARG A 78 -20.73 1.30 13.97
CA ARG A 78 -20.84 1.46 15.44
C ARG A 78 -21.27 0.16 16.11
N ARG A 79 -22.23 -0.57 15.54
CA ARG A 79 -22.67 -1.88 16.05
C ARG A 79 -21.53 -2.90 16.02
N GLN A 80 -20.76 -2.95 14.93
CA GLN A 80 -19.60 -3.84 14.78
C GLN A 80 -18.51 -3.51 15.81
N ARG A 81 -18.21 -2.22 16.02
CA ARG A 81 -17.26 -1.78 17.04
C ARG A 81 -17.70 -2.21 18.45
N ASN A 82 -18.99 -2.04 18.79
CA ASN A 82 -19.51 -2.44 20.10
C ASN A 82 -19.44 -3.95 20.32
N ARG A 83 -19.72 -4.75 19.28
CA ARG A 83 -19.55 -6.21 19.36
C ARG A 83 -18.08 -6.59 19.51
N LEU A 84 -17.18 -5.92 18.80
CA LEU A 84 -15.74 -6.16 18.94
C LEU A 84 -15.27 -5.83 20.37
N SER A 85 -15.87 -4.83 21.03
CA SER A 85 -15.52 -4.48 22.41
C SER A 85 -15.93 -5.51 23.46
N GLU A 86 -16.75 -6.51 23.11
CA GLU A 86 -17.01 -7.68 23.97
C GLU A 86 -15.73 -8.52 24.16
N HIS A 87 -14.72 -8.36 23.30
CA HIS A 87 -13.43 -9.05 23.36
C HIS A 87 -12.31 -8.23 24.05
N GLY A 88 -12.61 -7.03 24.53
CA GLY A 88 -11.64 -6.11 25.15
C GLY A 88 -11.70 -4.70 24.57
N GLU A 89 -10.89 -3.79 25.09
CA GLU A 89 -10.86 -2.41 24.64
C GLU A 89 -10.51 -2.31 23.15
N VAL A 90 -11.31 -1.56 22.38
CA VAL A 90 -11.10 -1.39 20.94
C VAL A 90 -10.35 -0.09 20.68
N ILE A 91 -9.07 -0.21 20.32
CA ILE A 91 -8.20 0.94 20.06
C ILE A 91 -7.54 0.84 18.69
N PHE A 92 -7.22 2.01 18.11
CA PHE A 92 -6.31 2.12 17.00
C PHE A 92 -4.97 2.66 17.49
N THR A 93 -3.88 2.01 17.08
CA THR A 93 -2.52 2.52 17.24
C THR A 93 -2.00 2.93 15.86
N ILE A 94 -1.20 4.00 15.82
CA ILE A 94 -0.62 4.53 14.59
C ILE A 94 0.89 4.61 14.79
N ALA A 95 1.63 3.75 14.11
CA ALA A 95 3.08 3.78 14.08
C ALA A 95 3.57 4.82 13.09
N THR A 96 4.44 5.72 13.54
CA THR A 96 5.01 6.79 12.69
C THR A 96 6.53 6.89 12.83
N THR A 97 7.09 6.47 13.96
CA THR A 97 8.54 6.47 14.19
C THR A 97 9.19 5.20 13.63
N PRO A 98 10.50 5.22 13.30
CA PRO A 98 11.17 4.04 12.75
C PRO A 98 11.08 2.77 13.63
N SER A 99 11.12 2.93 14.95
CA SER A 99 11.02 1.81 15.90
C SER A 99 9.60 1.23 15.93
N GLU A 100 8.57 2.07 15.95
CA GLU A 100 7.17 1.65 15.87
C GLU A 100 6.88 0.99 14.53
N ILE A 101 7.31 1.59 13.41
CA ILE A 101 7.12 1.04 12.06
C ILE A 101 7.74 -0.35 11.96
N LYS A 102 8.94 -0.57 12.51
CA LYS A 102 9.56 -1.91 12.51
C LYS A 102 8.72 -2.94 13.27
N ARG A 103 8.21 -2.58 14.46
CA ARG A 103 7.36 -3.46 15.27
C ARG A 103 6.04 -3.75 14.57
N ASP A 104 5.33 -2.71 14.16
CA ASP A 104 3.98 -2.81 13.60
C ASP A 104 3.97 -3.41 12.19
N LEU A 105 5.05 -3.27 11.41
CA LEU A 105 5.22 -4.02 10.17
C LEU A 105 5.31 -5.53 10.41
N GLY A 106 5.92 -5.95 11.52
CA GLY A 106 5.91 -7.35 11.94
C GLY A 106 4.49 -7.86 12.20
N ILE A 107 3.68 -7.06 12.91
CA ILE A 107 2.28 -7.36 13.19
C ILE A 107 1.47 -7.46 11.88
N PHE A 108 1.65 -6.49 10.97
CA PHE A 108 1.00 -6.49 9.65
C PHE A 108 1.29 -7.78 8.87
N LEU A 109 2.57 -8.14 8.73
CA LEU A 109 2.98 -9.32 7.97
C LEU A 109 2.47 -10.62 8.61
N ALA A 110 2.45 -10.70 9.95
CA ALA A 110 1.89 -11.84 10.66
C ALA A 110 0.39 -12.00 10.41
N LEU A 111 -0.38 -10.90 10.53
CA LEU A 111 -1.82 -10.88 10.26
C LEU A 111 -2.15 -11.18 8.80
N GLU A 112 -1.32 -10.71 7.86
CA GLU A 112 -1.46 -11.00 6.44
C GLU A 112 -1.26 -12.50 6.15
N ALA A 113 -0.25 -13.10 6.76
CA ALA A 113 0.06 -14.53 6.63
C ALA A 113 -1.00 -15.43 7.29
N SER A 114 -1.65 -14.99 8.37
CA SER A 114 -2.73 -15.74 9.01
C SER A 114 -4.12 -15.46 8.42
N GLY A 115 -4.23 -14.45 7.56
CA GLY A 115 -5.51 -13.93 7.05
C GLY A 115 -6.08 -14.69 5.85
N TRP A 116 -7.29 -14.28 5.43
CA TRP A 116 -7.98 -14.84 4.27
C TRP A 116 -7.20 -14.66 2.95
N LYS A 117 -6.24 -13.72 2.89
CA LYS A 117 -5.36 -13.49 1.74
C LYS A 117 -4.29 -14.57 1.58
N ALA A 118 -3.79 -15.14 2.68
CA ALA A 118 -2.87 -16.27 2.63
C ALA A 118 -3.52 -17.50 2.02
N ARG A 119 -4.82 -17.74 2.30
CA ARG A 119 -5.62 -18.81 1.68
C ARG A 119 -5.82 -18.64 0.16
N ARG A 120 -5.58 -17.44 -0.39
CA ARG A 120 -5.66 -17.12 -1.82
C ARG A 120 -4.31 -17.02 -2.52
N GLY A 121 -3.20 -17.20 -1.80
CA GLY A 121 -1.87 -17.21 -2.41
C GLY A 121 -1.28 -15.81 -2.68
N THR A 122 -1.85 -14.74 -2.11
CA THR A 122 -1.48 -13.33 -2.44
C THR A 122 -0.96 -12.56 -1.23
N ALA A 123 -0.52 -13.25 -0.19
CA ALA A 123 0.09 -12.58 0.95
C ALA A 123 1.51 -12.16 0.58
N LEU A 124 1.88 -10.90 0.85
CA LEU A 124 3.21 -10.35 0.54
C LEU A 124 4.34 -11.13 1.23
N ALA A 125 4.03 -11.87 2.29
CA ALA A 125 4.95 -12.76 2.99
C ALA A 125 5.23 -14.10 2.27
N GLN A 126 4.50 -14.46 1.21
CA GLN A 126 4.64 -15.77 0.55
C GLN A 126 5.78 -15.85 -0.46
N HIS A 127 6.28 -14.70 -0.92
CA HIS A 127 7.50 -14.62 -1.73
C HIS A 127 8.54 -13.80 -0.98
N GLU A 128 9.72 -14.39 -0.71
CA GLU A 128 10.79 -13.71 0.03
C GLU A 128 11.19 -12.36 -0.60
N GLY A 129 11.14 -12.28 -1.93
CA GLY A 129 11.36 -11.04 -2.68
C GLY A 129 10.33 -9.95 -2.36
N ASP A 130 9.06 -10.32 -2.21
CA ASP A 130 7.97 -9.38 -1.91
C ASP A 130 8.07 -8.88 -0.46
N ALA A 131 8.39 -9.75 0.50
CA ALA A 131 8.58 -9.36 1.88
C ALA A 131 9.79 -8.41 2.05
N ALA A 132 10.91 -8.69 1.39
CA ALA A 132 12.08 -7.81 1.40
C ALA A 132 11.77 -6.45 0.75
N PHE A 133 11.07 -6.47 -0.39
CA PHE A 133 10.63 -5.26 -1.07
C PHE A 133 9.71 -4.41 -0.19
N VAL A 134 8.68 -5.01 0.42
CA VAL A 134 7.74 -4.29 1.29
C VAL A 134 8.46 -3.68 2.49
N ARG A 135 9.35 -4.42 3.15
CA ARG A 135 10.15 -3.87 4.26
C ARG A 135 10.94 -2.64 3.84
N ARG A 136 11.65 -2.73 2.72
CA ARG A 136 12.43 -1.60 2.20
C ARG A 136 11.52 -0.42 1.84
N ALA A 137 10.45 -0.67 1.09
CA ALA A 137 9.53 0.36 0.65
C ALA A 137 8.85 1.09 1.82
N VAL A 138 8.41 0.35 2.84
CA VAL A 138 7.82 0.90 4.06
C VAL A 138 8.82 1.73 4.84
N TYR A 139 10.05 1.23 5.06
CA TYR A 139 11.07 1.98 5.78
C TYR A 139 11.48 3.25 5.03
N ASP A 140 11.70 3.16 3.72
CA ASP A 140 12.05 4.30 2.89
C ASP A 140 10.93 5.35 2.90
N ALA A 141 9.67 4.93 2.83
CA ALA A 141 8.52 5.84 2.88
C ALA A 141 8.32 6.45 4.28
N ALA A 142 8.46 5.68 5.34
CA ALA A 142 8.35 6.15 6.72
C ALA A 142 9.47 7.14 7.08
N ALA A 143 10.69 6.91 6.60
CA ALA A 143 11.80 7.85 6.77
C ALA A 143 11.53 9.24 6.14
N ARG A 144 10.61 9.30 5.16
CA ARG A 144 10.12 10.53 4.53
C ARG A 144 8.80 11.03 5.13
N GLY A 145 8.31 10.45 6.23
CA GLY A 145 6.99 10.80 6.81
C GLY A 145 5.78 10.40 5.95
N ASN A 146 5.99 9.59 4.92
CA ASN A 146 4.99 9.26 3.90
C ASN A 146 4.37 7.86 4.09
N CYS A 147 4.60 7.24 5.24
CA CYS A 147 4.03 5.94 5.59
C CYS A 147 3.71 5.87 7.07
N GLU A 148 2.55 5.33 7.37
CA GLU A 148 2.10 4.99 8.72
C GLU A 148 1.61 3.55 8.71
N ILE A 149 1.69 2.87 9.87
CA ILE A 149 1.03 1.58 10.04
C ILE A 149 -0.05 1.73 11.08
N VAL A 150 -1.29 1.47 10.68
CA VAL A 150 -2.46 1.58 11.54
C VAL A 150 -2.87 0.17 11.97
N THR A 151 -2.91 -0.07 13.27
CA THR A 151 -3.29 -1.37 13.83
C THR A 151 -4.54 -1.23 14.70
N LEU A 152 -5.53 -2.08 14.44
CA LEU A 152 -6.75 -2.20 15.24
C LEU A 152 -6.56 -3.32 16.26
N HIS A 153 -6.76 -2.99 17.53
CA HIS A 153 -6.69 -3.94 18.64
C HIS A 153 -8.08 -4.20 19.24
N ALA A 154 -8.26 -5.41 19.77
CA ALA A 154 -9.32 -5.79 20.69
C ALA A 154 -8.67 -6.36 21.96
N GLY A 155 -8.66 -5.56 23.03
CA GLY A 155 -7.78 -5.80 24.17
C GLY A 155 -6.30 -5.76 23.74
N GLU A 156 -5.52 -6.73 24.16
CA GLU A 156 -4.10 -6.84 23.78
C GLU A 156 -3.90 -7.44 22.38
N THR A 157 -4.96 -7.97 21.76
CA THR A 157 -4.85 -8.71 20.49
C THR A 157 -4.97 -7.77 19.29
N PRO A 158 -3.95 -7.68 18.41
CA PRO A 158 -4.10 -7.02 17.12
C PRO A 158 -4.99 -7.87 16.21
N VAL A 159 -6.08 -7.29 15.70
CA VAL A 159 -7.09 -8.00 14.87
C VAL A 159 -7.10 -7.54 13.42
N ALA A 160 -6.57 -6.36 13.12
CA ALA A 160 -6.35 -5.89 11.76
C ALA A 160 -5.17 -4.91 11.73
N SER A 161 -4.48 -4.83 10.60
CA SER A 161 -3.42 -3.85 10.38
C SER A 161 -3.38 -3.42 8.91
N ALA A 162 -2.99 -2.18 8.67
CA ALA A 162 -2.88 -1.60 7.34
C ALA A 162 -1.64 -0.70 7.23
N ILE A 163 -0.89 -0.88 6.14
CA ILE A 163 0.11 0.09 5.69
C ILE A 163 -0.63 1.22 4.97
N VAL A 164 -0.51 2.44 5.47
CA VAL A 164 -1.13 3.63 4.90
C VAL A 164 -0.04 4.50 4.28
N LEU A 165 -0.07 4.61 2.97
CA LEU A 165 0.83 5.49 2.23
C LEU A 165 0.19 6.87 2.11
N ARG A 166 0.97 7.90 2.38
CA ARG A 166 0.56 9.30 2.25
C ARG A 166 1.19 9.86 0.98
N HIS A 167 0.41 10.62 0.25
CA HIS A 167 0.86 11.35 -0.93
C HIS A 167 0.77 12.83 -0.60
N LEU A 168 1.88 13.55 -0.80
CA LEU A 168 2.13 14.94 -0.41
C LEU A 168 2.57 15.11 1.05
N ASP A 169 3.69 15.82 1.23
CA ASP A 169 4.11 16.34 2.54
C ASP A 169 3.10 17.43 2.96
N ARG A 170 2.64 17.38 4.21
CA ARG A 170 1.81 18.45 4.77
C ARG A 170 2.61 19.73 4.95
#